data_AF-A0A7S2UX40-F1
#
_entry.id   AF-A0A7S2UX40-F1
#
_cell.length_a   1.000
_cell.length_b   1.000
_cell.length_c   1.000
_cell.angle_alpha   90.00
_cell.angle_beta   90.00
_cell.angle_gamma   90.00
#
_symmetry.space_group_name_H-M   'P 1'
#
loop_
_entity.id
_entity.type
_entity.pdbx_description
1 polymer ?
#
loop_
_entity_poly.entity_id
_entity_poly.type
_entity_poly.pdbx_seq_one_letter_code
_entity_poly.pdbx_strand_id
1 'polypeptide(L)'
;MDSGASISMTGSKDSFIPGSMVKLNREVPIKLANGDLIYGTHAGRVQLASGIVLDKVLFVPKLARNLVSVTAMTNVSQPYSITFRDSYCHVCDKNTGKCYVSIPQHKNMCVFDQTADYSEKK
;
A
#
# COMPACT_ATOMS: atom_id res chain seq x y z
N MET A 1 5.72 2.82 3.65
CA MET A 1 6.13 2.00 2.50
C MET A 1 7.24 1.10 2.97
N ASP A 2 7.24 -0.14 2.53
CA ASP A 2 8.14 -1.17 3.01
C ASP A 2 8.75 -1.92 1.81
N SER A 3 10.07 -1.84 1.67
CA SER A 3 10.82 -2.56 0.63
C SER A 3 11.07 -4.03 1.00
N GLY A 4 10.97 -4.39 2.28
CA GLY A 4 11.06 -5.77 2.77
C GLY A 4 9.76 -6.56 2.60
N ALA A 5 8.63 -5.89 2.39
CA ALA A 5 7.36 -6.53 2.10
C ALA A 5 7.25 -6.93 0.61
N SER A 6 6.87 -8.17 0.33
CA SER A 6 6.55 -8.64 -1.03
C SER A 6 5.09 -8.40 -1.43
N ILE A 7 4.21 -8.15 -0.45
CA ILE A 7 2.78 -7.95 -0.64
C ILE A 7 2.30 -6.80 0.24
N SER A 8 1.38 -5.99 -0.28
CA SER A 8 0.71 -4.97 0.51
C SER A 8 -0.36 -5.58 1.41
N MET A 9 -0.57 -5.03 2.60
CA MET A 9 -1.52 -5.53 3.59
C MET A 9 -2.30 -4.37 4.23
N THR A 10 -3.57 -4.61 4.56
CA THR A 10 -4.41 -3.64 5.27
C THR A 10 -5.29 -4.34 6.31
N GLY A 11 -5.51 -3.68 7.44
CA GLY A 11 -6.52 -4.07 8.42
C GLY A 11 -7.88 -3.42 8.19
N SER A 12 -7.98 -2.47 7.26
CA SER A 12 -9.20 -1.75 6.94
C SER A 12 -9.92 -2.39 5.75
N LYS A 13 -11.12 -2.92 6.00
CA LYS A 13 -11.99 -3.50 4.97
C LYS A 13 -12.55 -2.42 4.04
N ASP A 14 -12.78 -1.22 4.57
CA ASP A 14 -13.39 -0.11 3.82
C ASP A 14 -12.45 0.50 2.79
N SER A 15 -11.14 0.22 2.88
CA SER A 15 -10.16 0.64 1.87
C SER A 15 -10.25 -0.14 0.56
N PHE A 16 -10.96 -1.28 0.53
CA PHE A 16 -11.08 -2.09 -0.68
C PHE A 16 -12.09 -1.49 -1.66
N ILE A 17 -11.77 -1.55 -2.95
CA ILE A 17 -12.71 -1.22 -4.03
C ILE A 17 -13.92 -2.15 -3.91
N PRO A 18 -15.17 -1.65 -3.92
CA PRO A 18 -16.37 -2.47 -3.82
C PRO A 18 -16.36 -3.65 -4.81
N GLY A 19 -16.67 -4.85 -4.31
CA GLY A 19 -16.68 -6.08 -5.10
C GLY A 19 -15.31 -6.67 -5.45
N SER A 20 -14.19 -6.02 -5.08
CA SER A 20 -12.85 -6.54 -5.38
C SER A 20 -12.34 -7.59 -4.39
N MET A 21 -12.94 -7.67 -3.20
CA MET A 21 -12.50 -8.59 -2.16
C MET A 21 -12.93 -10.02 -2.47
N VAL A 22 -11.97 -10.93 -2.42
CA VAL A 22 -12.16 -12.38 -2.58
C VAL A 22 -11.63 -13.08 -1.35
N LYS A 23 -12.42 -13.99 -0.78
CA LYS A 23 -11.99 -14.84 0.34
C LYS A 23 -10.90 -15.79 -0.15
N LEU A 24 -9.84 -15.94 0.62
CA LEU A 24 -8.77 -16.88 0.28
C LEU A 24 -9.21 -18.32 0.57
N ASN A 25 -8.76 -19.26 -0.27
CA ASN A 25 -9.00 -20.69 -0.06
C ASN A 25 -8.33 -21.20 1.23
N ARG A 26 -7.25 -20.55 1.66
CA ARG A 26 -6.55 -20.80 2.91
C ARG A 26 -6.07 -19.46 3.48
N GLU A 27 -6.20 -19.32 4.79
CA GLU A 27 -5.65 -18.16 5.49
C GLU A 27 -4.12 -18.12 5.37
N VAL A 28 -3.57 -16.91 5.19
CA VAL A 28 -2.13 -16.68 5.08
C VAL A 28 -1.58 -16.30 6.45
N PRO A 29 -0.71 -17.11 7.08
CA PRO A 29 -0.11 -16.75 8.36
C PRO A 29 0.93 -15.65 8.16
N ILE A 30 0.90 -14.63 9.02
CA ILE A 30 1.88 -13.56 9.12
C ILE A 30 2.49 -13.62 10.52
N LYS A 31 3.81 -13.82 10.59
CA LYS A 31 4.56 -13.80 11.84
C LYS A 31 4.99 -12.37 12.16
N LEU A 32 4.57 -11.88 13.31
CA LEU A 32 4.93 -10.57 13.82
C LEU A 32 6.28 -10.61 14.54
N ALA A 33 6.89 -9.43 14.71
CA ALA A 33 8.19 -9.28 15.36
C ALA A 33 8.17 -9.70 16.84
N ASN A 34 7.01 -9.59 17.51
CA ASN A 34 6.82 -10.07 18.87
C ASN A 34 6.62 -11.60 18.97
N GLY A 35 6.65 -12.32 17.84
CA GLY A 35 6.44 -13.76 17.76
C GLY A 35 5.00 -14.18 17.50
N ASP A 36 4.02 -13.28 17.61
CA ASP A 36 2.61 -13.60 17.38
C ASP A 36 2.33 -13.97 15.93
N LEU A 37 1.28 -14.76 15.73
CA LEU A 37 0.74 -15.11 14.43
C LEU A 37 -0.61 -14.41 14.21
N ILE A 38 -0.71 -13.65 13.13
CA ILE A 38 -1.97 -13.10 12.62
C ILE A 38 -2.24 -13.66 11.23
N TYR A 39 -3.47 -13.50 10.74
CA TYR A 39 -3.92 -14.19 9.53
C TYR A 39 -4.53 -13.24 8.53
N GLY A 40 -4.09 -13.37 7.28
CA GLY A 40 -4.73 -12.79 6.11
C GLY A 40 -5.86 -13.69 5.62
N THR A 41 -7.06 -13.13 5.45
CA THR A 41 -8.28 -13.92 5.21
C THR A 41 -8.89 -13.68 3.82
N HIS A 42 -8.65 -12.50 3.25
CA HIS A 42 -9.14 -12.08 1.95
C HIS A 42 -8.02 -11.37 1.19
N ALA A 43 -8.18 -11.25 -0.13
CA ALA A 43 -7.36 -10.37 -0.95
C ALA A 43 -8.24 -9.56 -1.91
N GLY A 44 -7.74 -8.42 -2.37
CA GLY A 44 -8.49 -7.57 -3.30
C GLY A 44 -7.68 -6.37 -3.75
N ARG A 45 -8.38 -5.39 -4.32
CA ARG A 45 -7.78 -4.13 -4.78
C ARG A 45 -8.13 -3.01 -3.82
N VAL A 46 -7.14 -2.19 -3.48
CA VAL A 46 -7.31 -1.03 -2.60
C VAL A 46 -7.06 0.23 -3.41
N GLN A 47 -7.93 1.22 -3.27
CA GLN A 47 -7.70 2.56 -3.83
C GLN A 47 -7.27 3.49 -2.69
N LEU A 48 -6.12 4.12 -2.84
CA LEU A 48 -5.65 5.15 -1.92
C LEU A 48 -6.30 6.50 -2.27
N ALA A 49 -6.35 7.42 -1.31
CA ALA A 49 -6.91 8.76 -1.52
C ALA A 49 -6.25 9.53 -2.69
N SER A 50 -4.97 9.25 -2.95
CA SER A 50 -4.21 9.79 -4.09
C SER A 50 -4.63 9.23 -5.47
N GLY A 51 -5.63 8.37 -5.54
CA GLY A 51 -6.06 7.69 -6.77
C GLY A 51 -5.18 6.50 -7.18
N ILE A 52 -4.13 6.18 -6.41
CA ILE A 52 -3.29 5.00 -6.64
C ILE A 52 -4.09 3.74 -6.32
N VAL A 53 -4.04 2.76 -7.21
CA VAL A 53 -4.67 1.46 -7.01
C VAL A 53 -3.59 0.44 -6.69
N LEU A 54 -3.68 -0.16 -5.50
CA LEU A 54 -2.85 -1.30 -5.10
C LEU A 54 -3.57 -2.59 -5.49
N ASP A 55 -2.92 -3.42 -6.28
CA ASP A 55 -3.42 -4.75 -6.63
C ASP A 55 -2.96 -5.82 -5.61
N LYS A 56 -3.72 -6.91 -5.51
CA LYS A 56 -3.42 -8.07 -4.65
C LYS A 56 -3.09 -7.71 -3.20
N VAL A 57 -3.86 -6.82 -2.60
CA VAL A 57 -3.69 -6.43 -1.19
C VAL A 57 -4.32 -7.47 -0.29
N LEU A 58 -3.54 -7.94 0.70
CA LEU A 58 -3.99 -8.90 1.70
C LEU A 58 -4.77 -8.20 2.81
N PHE A 59 -5.98 -8.67 3.10
CA PHE A 59 -6.77 -8.20 4.24
C PHE A 59 -6.41 -8.99 5.50
N VAL A 60 -5.87 -8.30 6.50
CA VAL A 60 -5.38 -8.85 7.76
C VAL A 60 -6.08 -8.10 8.92
N PRO A 61 -7.20 -8.60 9.47
CA PRO A 61 -8.05 -7.83 10.39
C PRO A 61 -7.35 -7.26 11.63
N LYS A 62 -6.34 -7.96 12.13
CA LYS A 62 -5.58 -7.58 13.34
C LYS A 62 -4.36 -6.71 13.04
N LEU A 63 -4.21 -6.23 11.80
CA LEU A 63 -3.07 -5.43 11.40
C LEU A 63 -3.22 -3.98 11.89
N ALA A 64 -2.30 -3.54 12.74
CA ALA A 64 -2.36 -2.21 13.35
C ALA A 64 -2.10 -1.05 12.35
N ARG A 65 -1.30 -1.30 11.31
CA ARG A 65 -0.94 -0.31 10.28
C ARG A 65 -0.86 -0.98 8.92
N ASN A 66 -1.34 -0.28 7.89
CA ASN A 66 -1.24 -0.77 6.52
C ASN A 66 0.23 -0.84 6.10
N LEU A 67 0.59 -1.92 5.43
CA LEU A 67 1.91 -2.12 4.84
C LEU A 67 1.77 -1.99 3.34
N VAL A 68 2.54 -1.08 2.75
CA VAL A 68 2.55 -0.88 1.29
C VAL A 68 3.89 -1.38 0.77
N SER A 69 3.85 -2.48 0.03
CA SER A 69 5.03 -3.08 -0.56
C SER A 69 5.51 -2.24 -1.74
N VAL A 70 6.77 -1.77 -1.65
CA VAL A 70 7.41 -1.02 -2.75
C VAL A 70 7.50 -1.91 -3.99
N THR A 71 7.92 -3.17 -3.83
CA THR A 71 8.07 -4.12 -4.93
C THR A 71 6.73 -4.47 -5.58
N ALA A 72 5.64 -4.57 -4.82
CA ALA A 72 4.31 -4.76 -5.37
C ALA A 72 3.83 -3.54 -6.18
N MET A 73 4.18 -2.33 -5.75
CA MET A 73 3.83 -1.09 -6.46
C MET A 73 4.65 -0.87 -7.73
N THR A 74 5.93 -1.22 -7.74
CA THR A 74 6.86 -0.92 -8.83
C THR A 74 7.12 -2.10 -9.76
N ASN A 75 6.30 -3.16 -9.71
CA ASN A 75 6.47 -4.32 -10.58
C ASN A 75 6.13 -3.97 -12.05
N VAL A 76 6.48 -4.88 -12.97
CA VAL A 76 6.32 -4.65 -14.42
C VAL A 76 4.86 -4.39 -14.84
N SER A 77 3.88 -4.99 -14.16
CA SER A 77 2.46 -4.87 -14.50
C SER A 77 1.77 -3.66 -13.85
N GLN A 78 2.44 -2.93 -12.96
CA GLN A 78 1.91 -1.71 -12.36
C GLN A 78 2.42 -0.45 -13.07
N PRO A 79 1.63 0.63 -13.16
CA PRO A 79 2.04 1.86 -13.83
C PRO A 79 2.93 2.75 -12.96
N TYR A 80 3.26 2.36 -11.74
CA TYR A 80 3.90 3.25 -10.77
C TYR A 80 5.41 3.15 -10.75
N SER A 81 6.06 4.30 -10.61
CA SER A 81 7.45 4.47 -10.21
C SER A 81 7.50 5.19 -8.88
N ILE A 82 8.48 4.85 -8.03
CA ILE A 82 8.67 5.47 -6.73
C ILE A 82 10.09 6.03 -6.66
N THR A 83 10.22 7.33 -6.37
CA THR A 83 11.51 7.98 -6.18
C THR A 83 11.62 8.47 -4.74
N PHE A 84 12.59 7.94 -4.00
CA PHE A 84 12.91 8.41 -2.65
C PHE A 84 13.87 9.61 -2.72
N ARG A 85 13.59 10.63 -1.91
CA ARG A 85 14.39 11.83 -1.71
C ARG A 85 14.67 11.99 -0.21
N ASP A 86 15.47 12.99 0.15
CA ASP A 86 15.96 13.18 1.52
C ASP A 86 14.83 13.26 2.58
N SER A 87 13.69 13.85 2.23
CA SER A 87 12.59 14.10 3.19
C SER A 87 11.22 13.61 2.73
N TYR A 88 11.11 12.98 1.56
CA TYR A 88 9.84 12.49 1.01
C TYR A 88 10.07 11.40 -0.05
N CYS A 89 9.00 10.79 -0.55
CA CYS A 89 9.02 10.06 -1.82
C CYS A 89 7.92 10.54 -2.76
N HIS A 90 8.16 10.45 -4.06
CA HIS A 90 7.13 10.68 -5.08
C HIS A 90 6.67 9.36 -5.66
N VAL A 91 5.36 9.23 -5.88
CA VAL A 91 4.78 8.19 -6.71
C VAL A 91 4.28 8.81 -8.00
N CYS A 92 4.82 8.37 -9.13
CA CYS A 92 4.48 8.89 -10.45
C CYS A 92 4.19 7.75 -11.42
N ASP A 93 3.38 8.04 -12.43
CA ASP A 93 3.13 7.14 -13.56
C ASP A 93 4.40 7.02 -14.40
N LYS A 94 4.86 5.78 -14.62
CA LYS A 94 6.11 5.48 -15.33
C LYS A 94 6.04 5.74 -16.83
N ASN A 95 4.83 5.78 -17.41
CA ASN A 95 4.63 5.94 -18.85
C ASN A 95 4.44 7.42 -19.23
N THR A 96 3.74 8.18 -18.38
CA THR A 96 3.40 9.58 -18.63
C THR A 96 4.26 10.57 -17.85
N GLY A 97 4.96 10.13 -16.81
CA GLY A 97 5.71 10.98 -15.89
C GLY A 97 4.84 11.78 -14.91
N LYS A 98 3.50 11.67 -15.00
CA LYS A 98 2.59 12.38 -14.09
C LYS A 98 2.76 11.89 -12.66
N CYS A 99 2.99 12.80 -11.72
CA CYS A 99 3.06 12.45 -10.31
C CYS A 99 1.68 12.47 -9.65
N TYR A 100 1.38 11.42 -8.89
CA TYR A 100 0.11 11.28 -8.16
C TYR A 100 0.20 11.87 -6.77
N VAL A 101 1.36 11.72 -6.11
CA VAL A 101 1.51 12.12 -4.71
C VAL A 101 2.97 12.29 -4.31
N SER A 102 3.20 13.27 -3.44
CA SER A 102 4.43 13.46 -2.67
C SER A 102 4.16 13.08 -1.21
N ILE A 103 4.89 12.10 -0.70
CA ILE A 103 4.64 11.49 0.59
C ILE A 103 5.79 11.86 1.53
N PRO A 104 5.53 12.66 2.59
CA PRO A 104 6.56 13.01 3.55
C PRO A 104 7.15 11.77 4.24
N GLN A 105 8.44 11.84 4.55
CA GLN A 105 9.06 10.88 5.45
C GLN A 105 8.79 11.26 6.89
N HIS A 106 8.43 10.27 7.70
CA HIS A 106 8.37 10.38 9.14
C HIS A 106 9.25 9.30 9.75
N LYS A 107 10.27 9.69 10.53
CA LYS A 107 11.22 8.78 11.20
C LYS A 107 11.77 7.70 10.25
N ASN A 108 12.23 8.12 9.07
CA ASN A 108 12.79 7.29 7.99
C ASN A 108 11.81 6.40 7.22
N MET A 109 10.49 6.62 7.38
CA MET A 109 9.48 5.87 6.63
C MET A 109 8.56 6.82 5.85
N CYS A 110 8.32 6.53 4.58
CA CYS A 110 7.29 7.24 3.80
C CYS A 110 5.90 6.71 4.22
N VAL A 111 5.06 7.58 4.78
CA VAL A 111 3.76 7.21 5.34
C VAL A 111 2.64 7.80 4.51
N PHE A 112 1.83 6.93 3.89
CA PHE A 112 0.56 7.35 3.30
C PHE A 112 -0.40 7.72 4.42
N ASP A 113 -0.87 8.96 4.41
CA ASP A 113 -2.00 9.38 5.20
C ASP A 113 -3.25 9.26 4.32
N GLN A 114 -4.10 8.28 4.60
CA GLN A 114 -5.34 8.05 3.86
C GLN A 114 -6.37 9.18 4.05
N THR A 115 -6.13 10.09 4.99
CA THR A 115 -6.97 11.27 5.26
C THR A 115 -6.41 12.56 4.68
N ALA A 116 -5.16 12.54 4.21
CA ALA A 116 -4.55 13.72 3.61
C ALA A 116 -5.07 13.94 2.20
N ASP A 117 -5.54 15.16 1.95
CA ASP A 117 -5.78 15.64 0.60
C ASP A 117 -4.43 15.93 -0.06
N TYR A 118 -4.09 15.12 -1.07
CA TYR A 118 -2.88 15.26 -1.86
C TYR A 118 -3.10 16.05 -3.15
N SER A 119 -4.24 16.74 -3.29
CA SER A 119 -4.45 17.67 -4.40
C SER A 119 -3.33 18.72 -4.43
N GLU A 120 -2.76 18.91 -5.62
CA GLU A 120 -1.66 19.86 -5.85
C GLU A 120 -2.09 21.24 -5.34
N LYS A 121 -1.36 21.77 -4.33
CA LYS A 121 -1.34 23.22 -4.12
C LYS A 121 -0.64 23.82 -5.33
N LYS A 122 -1.45 24.35 -6.25
CA LYS A 122 -1.02 25.16 -7.39
C LYS A 122 -0.11 26.30 -6.96
#